data_AF-A0A9N7UYQ0-F1
#
_entry.id   AF-A0A9N7UYQ0-F1
#
_cell.length_a   1.000
_cell.length_b   1.000
_cell.length_c   1.000
_cell.angle_alpha   90.00
_cell.angle_beta   90.00
_cell.angle_gamma   90.00
#
_symmetry.space_group_name_H-M   'P 1'
#
loop_
_entity.id
_entity.type
_entity.pdbx_description
1 polymer ?
#
loop_
_entity_poly.entity_id
_entity_poly.type
_entity_poly.pdbx_seq_one_letter_code
_entity_poly.pdbx_strand_id
1 'polypeptide(L)'
;MESLLRAVAVLAVLFLGLFQQGAVVADRPYSSWLSVTNGQRWGTWRGPEMCPDQYFAVGFSTRVEAKQSGGDDTAMNSVRLICSKDGHRTHIVESHPGFWGEWSNPQYCPGGVLTSFQLRVATLRGIFADDTAVNNIKFRCSNGPELEGSGLDWGGYGQWSQDCVDGGICGIDTKMEDRQGKGDDTALNDVRFICCARVQKVIKLKPGKS
;
A
#
# COMPACT_ATOMS: atom_id res chain seq x y z
N MET A 1 37.27 16.37 -42.85
CA MET A 1 37.26 15.77 -41.49
C MET A 1 36.27 16.44 -40.53
N GLU A 2 35.62 17.56 -40.88
CA GLU A 2 34.62 18.19 -39.99
C GLU A 2 33.16 17.73 -40.22
N SER A 3 32.85 17.10 -41.35
CA SER A 3 31.50 16.61 -41.66
C SER A 3 31.17 15.27 -41.00
N LEU A 4 32.18 14.44 -40.70
CA LEU A 4 31.99 13.16 -40.01
C LEU A 4 31.80 13.35 -38.49
N LEU A 5 32.41 14.39 -37.92
CA LEU A 5 32.33 14.68 -36.47
C LEU A 5 30.94 15.19 -36.04
N ARG A 6 30.20 15.88 -36.93
CA ARG A 6 28.85 16.36 -36.65
C ARG A 6 27.79 15.25 -36.69
N ALA A 7 27.98 14.23 -37.52
CA ALA A 7 27.07 13.09 -37.59
C ALA A 7 27.15 12.19 -36.35
N VAL A 8 28.34 12.07 -35.75
CA VAL A 8 28.54 11.32 -34.48
C VAL A 8 27.93 12.06 -33.29
N ALA A 9 27.95 13.39 -33.29
CA ALA A 9 27.36 14.20 -32.21
C ALA A 9 25.82 14.14 -32.17
N VAL A 10 25.14 14.00 -33.32
CA VAL A 10 23.66 13.94 -33.37
C VAL A 10 23.13 12.56 -32.98
N LEU A 11 23.88 11.48 -33.23
CA LEU A 11 23.52 10.12 -32.82
C LEU A 11 23.74 9.86 -31.31
N ALA A 12 24.67 10.59 -30.67
CA ALA A 12 24.90 10.48 -29.23
C ALA A 12 23.80 11.17 -28.38
N VAL A 13 23.11 12.17 -28.92
CA VAL A 13 22.03 12.89 -28.21
C VAL A 13 20.70 12.13 -28.26
N LEU A 14 20.49 11.26 -29.25
CA LEU A 14 19.26 10.47 -29.39
C LEU A 14 19.23 9.19 -28.56
N PHE A 15 20.34 8.76 -27.96
CA PHE A 15 20.40 7.61 -27.04
C PHE A 15 20.51 7.99 -25.55
N LEU A 16 20.58 9.28 -25.21
CA LEU A 16 20.52 9.75 -23.81
C LEU A 16 19.08 10.07 -23.34
N GLY A 17 18.09 9.90 -24.22
CA GLY A 17 16.67 10.18 -23.93
C GLY A 17 15.83 8.98 -23.50
N LEU A 18 16.45 7.82 -23.24
CA LEU A 18 15.72 6.64 -22.76
C LEU A 18 15.65 6.65 -21.23
N PHE A 19 14.50 7.14 -20.75
CA PHE A 19 13.83 6.74 -19.51
C PHE A 19 14.74 6.28 -18.36
N GLN A 20 15.09 7.22 -17.49
CA GLN A 20 15.03 6.94 -16.06
C GLN A 20 13.94 7.80 -15.44
N GLN A 21 12.69 7.39 -15.60
CA GLN A 21 11.74 7.60 -14.50
C GLN A 21 12.15 6.58 -13.44
N GLY A 22 13.19 6.94 -12.67
CA GLY A 22 13.50 6.22 -11.45
C GLY A 22 12.23 6.20 -10.62
N ALA A 23 11.79 5.02 -10.21
CA ALA A 23 10.80 4.90 -9.17
C ALA A 23 11.32 5.73 -7.98
N VAL A 24 10.67 6.85 -7.68
CA VAL A 24 10.99 7.65 -6.50
C VAL A 24 10.39 6.90 -5.31
N VAL A 25 11.03 5.81 -4.93
CA VAL A 25 10.86 5.20 -3.62
C VAL A 25 12.02 5.71 -2.76
N ALA A 26 11.69 6.26 -1.60
CA ALA A 26 12.59 6.48 -0.45
C ALA A 26 13.44 7.77 -0.39
N ASP A 27 12.82 8.95 -0.32
CA ASP A 27 13.43 10.06 0.45
C ASP A 27 12.50 10.71 1.49
N ARG A 28 11.26 10.22 1.62
CA ARG A 28 10.35 10.68 2.66
C ARG A 28 10.72 10.04 4.01
N PRO A 29 11.04 10.84 5.05
CA PRO A 29 11.26 10.30 6.38
C PRO A 29 9.96 9.69 6.94
N TYR A 30 10.08 8.48 7.48
CA TYR A 30 8.99 7.76 8.16
C TYR A 30 9.37 7.47 9.61
N SER A 31 8.36 7.32 10.47
CA SER A 31 8.54 7.09 11.91
C SER A 31 8.52 5.61 12.27
N SER A 32 7.62 4.82 11.67
CA SER A 32 7.46 3.40 11.98
C SER A 32 6.67 2.64 10.91
N TRP A 33 6.68 1.31 11.02
CA TRP A 33 5.78 0.42 10.29
C TRP A 33 4.62 -0.02 11.18
N LEU A 34 3.41 -0.07 10.62
CA LEU A 34 2.25 -0.72 11.22
C LEU A 34 2.11 -2.13 10.65
N SER A 35 1.95 -3.09 11.55
CA SER A 35 1.67 -4.49 11.21
C SER A 35 0.61 -5.04 12.16
N VAL A 36 -0.02 -6.13 11.75
CA VAL A 36 -0.94 -6.93 12.57
C VAL A 36 -0.41 -8.34 12.72
N THR A 37 -0.95 -9.10 13.67
CA THR A 37 -0.45 -10.44 13.99
C THR A 37 -1.17 -11.55 13.25
N ASN A 38 -2.26 -11.24 12.54
CA ASN A 38 -3.13 -12.22 11.87
C ASN A 38 -2.97 -12.25 10.34
N GLY A 39 -2.02 -11.52 9.77
CA GLY A 39 -1.62 -11.67 8.36
C GLY A 39 -0.78 -12.93 8.13
N GLN A 40 -0.78 -13.44 6.90
CA GLN A 40 -0.15 -14.73 6.58
C GLN A 40 1.37 -14.65 6.38
N ARG A 41 2.07 -15.73 6.72
CA ARG A 41 3.53 -15.86 6.68
C ARG A 41 4.08 -16.12 5.28
N TRP A 42 3.27 -16.69 4.38
CA TRP A 42 3.63 -16.99 3.00
C TRP A 42 3.51 -15.77 2.06
N GLY A 43 4.06 -15.88 0.86
CA GLY A 43 4.16 -14.80 -0.12
C GLY A 43 5.34 -13.85 0.07
N THR A 44 5.49 -12.96 -0.90
CA THR A 44 6.59 -12.00 -1.00
C THR A 44 6.05 -10.58 -0.86
N TRP A 45 6.73 -9.74 -0.08
CA TRP A 45 6.45 -8.31 -0.02
C TRP A 45 6.76 -7.68 -1.38
N ARG A 46 5.79 -6.94 -1.93
CA ARG A 46 5.88 -6.39 -3.30
C ARG A 46 6.69 -5.10 -3.37
N GLY A 47 6.98 -4.51 -2.21
CA GLY A 47 7.78 -3.31 -2.09
C GLY A 47 6.89 -2.12 -1.74
N PRO A 48 7.39 -1.20 -0.90
CA PRO A 48 6.57 -0.09 -0.44
C PRO A 48 6.30 0.93 -1.54
N GLU A 49 5.08 1.45 -1.56
CA GLU A 49 4.73 2.69 -2.24
C GLU A 49 4.31 3.75 -1.22
N MET A 50 4.77 4.98 -1.43
CA MET A 50 4.60 6.09 -0.50
C MET A 50 3.76 7.20 -1.13
N CYS A 51 2.84 7.77 -0.34
CA CYS A 51 2.27 9.08 -0.64
C CYS A 51 3.42 10.12 -0.77
N PRO A 52 3.31 11.10 -1.69
CA PRO A 52 4.30 12.17 -1.81
C PRO A 52 4.51 12.94 -0.50
N ASP A 53 5.59 13.71 -0.41
CA ASP A 53 5.89 14.48 0.78
C ASP A 53 4.73 15.38 1.22
N GLN A 54 4.47 15.37 2.54
CA GLN A 54 3.37 16.08 3.19
C GLN A 54 1.95 15.56 2.88
N TYR A 55 1.81 14.53 2.05
CA TYR A 55 0.53 13.85 1.84
C TYR A 55 0.30 12.76 2.88
N PHE A 56 -0.95 12.56 3.28
CA PHE A 56 -1.34 11.45 4.15
C PHE A 56 -2.51 10.69 3.56
N ALA A 57 -2.59 9.40 3.84
CA ALA A 57 -3.75 8.61 3.45
C ALA A 57 -4.97 9.09 4.23
N VAL A 58 -6.03 9.45 3.51
CA VAL A 58 -7.32 9.90 4.07
C VAL A 58 -8.46 8.95 3.72
N GLY A 59 -8.15 7.91 2.96
CA GLY A 59 -9.11 6.95 2.45
C GLY A 59 -8.41 5.80 1.76
N PHE A 60 -9.19 4.80 1.39
CA PHE A 60 -8.71 3.60 0.71
C PHE A 60 -9.81 3.01 -0.20
N SER A 61 -9.40 2.15 -1.13
CA SER A 61 -10.28 1.21 -1.85
C SER A 61 -9.72 -0.19 -1.67
N THR A 62 -10.60 -1.19 -1.71
CA THR A 62 -10.24 -2.61 -1.74
C THR A 62 -10.50 -3.17 -3.14
N ARG A 63 -9.69 -4.13 -3.57
CA ARG A 63 -9.92 -4.88 -4.82
C ARG A 63 -10.35 -6.28 -4.45
N VAL A 64 -11.53 -6.66 -4.90
CA VAL A 64 -12.15 -7.95 -4.57
C VAL A 64 -12.81 -8.49 -5.83
N GLU A 65 -12.74 -9.78 -6.02
CA GLU A 65 -13.45 -10.45 -7.10
C GLU A 65 -14.93 -10.59 -6.76
N ALA A 66 -15.78 -10.37 -7.76
CA ALA A 66 -17.21 -10.57 -7.60
C ALA A 66 -17.50 -12.06 -7.45
N LYS A 67 -18.43 -12.41 -6.57
CA LYS A 67 -18.93 -13.76 -6.36
C LYS A 67 -19.26 -14.44 -7.69
N GLN A 68 -18.47 -15.43 -8.10
CA GLN A 68 -18.73 -16.21 -9.31
C GLN A 68 -19.79 -17.28 -8.99
N SER A 69 -20.76 -17.45 -9.89
CA SER A 69 -21.78 -18.50 -9.74
C SER A 69 -21.14 -19.88 -9.90
N GLY A 70 -20.73 -20.49 -8.78
CA GLY A 70 -20.20 -21.86 -8.70
C GLY A 70 -18.70 -22.00 -8.41
N GLY A 71 -17.99 -20.90 -8.13
CA GLY A 71 -16.59 -20.91 -7.66
C GLY A 71 -16.49 -20.35 -6.23
N ASP A 72 -15.43 -20.71 -5.51
CA ASP A 72 -15.17 -20.23 -4.15
C ASP A 72 -15.09 -18.70 -4.13
N ASP A 73 -15.65 -18.10 -3.08
CA ASP A 73 -15.70 -16.65 -2.89
C ASP A 73 -14.27 -16.12 -2.71
N THR A 74 -13.74 -15.49 -3.75
CA THR A 74 -12.32 -15.15 -3.87
C THR A 74 -11.92 -14.00 -2.93
N ALA A 75 -10.86 -14.24 -2.16
CA ALA A 75 -10.32 -13.34 -1.14
C ALA A 75 -9.95 -11.93 -1.68
N MET A 76 -9.70 -10.99 -0.77
CA MET A 76 -9.24 -9.65 -1.15
C MET A 76 -7.93 -9.74 -1.92
N ASN A 77 -7.85 -9.04 -3.05
CA ASN A 77 -6.72 -9.10 -3.97
C ASN A 77 -5.74 -7.93 -3.78
N SER A 78 -6.24 -6.76 -3.36
CA SER A 78 -5.39 -5.59 -3.11
C SER A 78 -6.09 -4.50 -2.29
N VAL A 79 -5.28 -3.56 -1.79
CA VAL A 79 -5.68 -2.31 -1.13
C VAL A 79 -4.87 -1.18 -1.75
N ARG A 80 -5.52 -0.05 -2.03
CA ARG A 80 -4.86 1.20 -2.43
C ARG A 80 -5.23 2.34 -1.49
N LEU A 81 -4.30 3.23 -1.24
CA LEU A 81 -4.50 4.41 -0.41
C LEU A 81 -4.81 5.63 -1.27
N ILE A 82 -5.72 6.48 -0.79
CA ILE A 82 -5.97 7.81 -1.37
C ILE A 82 -5.26 8.85 -0.49
N CYS A 83 -4.25 9.48 -1.06
CA CYS A 83 -3.41 10.46 -0.39
C CYS A 83 -3.97 11.88 -0.60
N SER A 84 -3.99 12.66 0.47
CA SER A 84 -4.45 14.05 0.45
C SER A 84 -3.46 14.99 1.13
N LYS A 85 -3.41 16.21 0.63
CA LYS A 85 -2.72 17.36 1.23
C LYS A 85 -3.64 18.57 1.14
N ASP A 86 -3.83 19.27 2.26
CA ASP A 86 -4.68 20.46 2.35
C ASP A 86 -6.10 20.24 1.77
N GLY A 87 -6.66 19.03 1.96
CA GLY A 87 -7.98 18.63 1.45
C GLY A 87 -7.99 18.11 0.00
N HIS A 88 -6.90 18.23 -0.74
CA HIS A 88 -6.80 17.82 -2.14
C HIS A 88 -6.34 16.37 -2.31
N ARG A 89 -7.26 15.50 -2.73
CA ARG A 89 -7.03 14.07 -2.99
C ARG A 89 -6.48 13.85 -4.39
N THR A 90 -5.17 14.02 -4.55
CA THR A 90 -4.52 14.07 -5.89
C THR A 90 -3.65 12.86 -6.21
N HIS A 91 -3.41 11.96 -5.24
CA HIS A 91 -2.57 10.79 -5.44
C HIS A 91 -3.23 9.52 -4.91
N ILE A 92 -3.04 8.43 -5.64
CA ILE A 92 -3.40 7.07 -5.26
C ILE A 92 -2.10 6.27 -5.26
N VAL A 93 -1.88 5.47 -4.22
CA VAL A 93 -0.69 4.61 -4.10
C VAL A 93 -1.11 3.19 -3.74
N GLU A 94 -0.46 2.19 -4.34
CA GLU A 94 -0.71 0.77 -4.18
C GLU A 94 0.57 -0.06 -4.40
N SER A 95 1.00 -0.79 -3.37
CA SER A 95 2.20 -1.63 -3.46
C SER A 95 2.12 -2.70 -4.57
N HIS A 96 0.92 -3.21 -4.83
CA HIS A 96 0.64 -4.06 -5.99
C HIS A 96 -0.86 -4.01 -6.32
N PRO A 97 -1.26 -3.89 -7.60
CA PRO A 97 -2.68 -3.75 -7.99
C PRO A 97 -3.54 -4.99 -7.71
N GLY A 98 -2.93 -6.12 -7.37
CA GLY A 98 -3.58 -7.43 -7.37
C GLY A 98 -3.79 -7.95 -8.80
N PHE A 99 -4.16 -9.22 -8.93
CA PHE A 99 -4.29 -9.87 -10.24
C PHE A 99 -5.73 -9.86 -10.78
N TRP A 100 -6.72 -9.81 -9.88
CA TRP A 100 -8.12 -10.00 -10.22
C TRP A 100 -9.04 -9.05 -9.46
N GLY A 101 -10.31 -9.05 -9.87
CA GLY A 101 -11.38 -8.30 -9.23
C GLY A 101 -11.44 -6.83 -9.62
N GLU A 102 -12.41 -6.14 -9.03
CA GLU A 102 -12.71 -4.73 -9.28
C GLU A 102 -12.45 -3.89 -8.04
N TRP A 103 -12.03 -2.65 -8.25
CA TRP A 103 -11.84 -1.70 -7.17
C TRP A 103 -13.18 -1.20 -6.64
N SER A 104 -13.36 -1.24 -5.33
CA SER A 104 -14.52 -0.66 -4.67
C SER A 104 -14.53 0.87 -4.81
N ASN A 105 -15.71 1.45 -4.61
CA ASN A 105 -15.81 2.89 -4.36
C ASN A 105 -14.90 3.27 -3.18
N PRO A 106 -14.12 4.35 -3.30
CA PRO A 106 -13.25 4.79 -2.22
C PRO A 106 -14.03 5.15 -0.96
N GLN A 107 -13.51 4.74 0.20
CA GLN A 107 -13.98 5.17 1.50
C GLN A 107 -13.03 6.23 2.06
N TYR A 108 -13.59 7.21 2.78
CA TYR A 108 -12.83 8.34 3.30
C TYR A 108 -13.16 8.60 4.76
N CYS A 109 -12.16 9.03 5.50
CA CYS A 109 -12.39 9.66 6.78
C CYS A 109 -13.21 10.94 6.55
N PRO A 110 -14.28 11.20 7.32
CA PRO A 110 -15.01 12.48 7.24
C PRO A 110 -14.10 13.68 7.48
N GLY A 111 -13.08 13.51 8.32
CA GLY A 111 -11.96 14.42 8.48
C GLY A 111 -10.71 13.69 8.99
N GLY A 112 -9.55 14.33 8.90
CA GLY A 112 -8.30 13.72 9.38
C GLY A 112 -7.71 12.69 8.41
N VAL A 113 -6.91 11.78 8.95
CA VAL A 113 -6.07 10.81 8.21
C VAL A 113 -6.25 9.41 8.78
N LEU A 114 -5.88 8.37 8.02
CA LEU A 114 -5.83 7.00 8.52
C LEU A 114 -4.66 6.87 9.53
N THR A 115 -4.89 6.19 10.65
CA THR A 115 -3.91 6.08 11.75
C THR A 115 -3.59 4.65 12.17
N SER A 116 -4.52 3.72 12.00
CA SER A 116 -4.36 2.30 12.34
C SER A 116 -5.25 1.46 11.45
N PHE A 117 -4.95 0.17 11.38
CA PHE A 117 -5.71 -0.82 10.63
C PHE A 117 -5.85 -2.14 11.40
N GLN A 118 -6.82 -2.95 10.99
CA GLN A 118 -6.93 -4.37 11.34
C GLN A 118 -7.43 -5.19 10.15
N LEU A 119 -7.04 -6.45 10.09
CA LEU A 119 -7.44 -7.36 9.01
C LEU A 119 -8.53 -8.31 9.46
N ARG A 120 -9.48 -8.57 8.55
CA ARG A 120 -10.41 -9.69 8.65
C ARG A 120 -9.85 -10.86 7.87
N VAL A 121 -9.78 -12.00 8.53
CA VAL A 121 -9.04 -13.13 8.02
C VAL A 121 -9.83 -14.42 8.28
N ALA A 122 -9.89 -15.30 7.28
CA ALA A 122 -10.42 -16.64 7.42
C ALA A 122 -9.45 -17.48 8.27
N THR A 123 -9.88 -17.96 9.43
CA THR A 123 -9.11 -18.96 10.18
C THR A 123 -9.65 -20.33 9.84
N LEU A 124 -8.95 -21.08 8.99
CA LEU A 124 -9.19 -22.52 8.88
C LEU A 124 -8.71 -23.18 10.17
N ARG A 125 -9.65 -23.57 11.03
CA ARG A 125 -9.36 -24.32 12.26
C ARG A 125 -9.10 -25.79 11.89
N GLY A 126 -7.86 -26.25 11.97
CA GLY A 126 -7.47 -27.64 11.73
C GLY A 126 -5.97 -27.84 11.56
N ILE A 127 -5.55 -29.08 11.24
CA ILE A 127 -4.14 -29.47 11.00
C ILE A 127 -3.58 -28.86 9.70
N PHE A 128 -4.43 -28.22 8.89
CA PHE A 128 -4.15 -27.52 7.62
C PHE A 128 -4.44 -26.01 7.76
N ALA A 129 -3.88 -25.37 8.79
CA ALA A 129 -4.11 -23.96 9.15
C ALA A 129 -3.32 -22.96 8.29
N ASP A 130 -2.89 -23.36 7.10
CA ASP A 130 -1.97 -22.67 6.20
C ASP A 130 -2.64 -21.80 5.13
N ASP A 131 -3.96 -21.90 4.95
CA ASP A 131 -4.69 -21.12 3.93
C ASP A 131 -5.46 -19.96 4.58
N THR A 132 -4.70 -18.99 5.06
CA THR A 132 -5.24 -17.79 5.73
C THR A 132 -5.16 -16.60 4.78
N ALA A 133 -6.24 -16.31 4.05
CA ALA A 133 -6.32 -15.18 3.14
C ALA A 133 -6.99 -13.96 3.80
N VAL A 134 -6.57 -12.75 3.39
CA VAL A 134 -7.21 -11.51 3.86
C VAL A 134 -8.56 -11.35 3.15
N ASN A 135 -9.63 -11.25 3.92
CA ASN A 135 -10.99 -11.11 3.41
C ASN A 135 -11.48 -9.67 3.43
N ASN A 136 -11.07 -8.89 4.44
CA ASN A 136 -11.44 -7.49 4.55
C ASN A 136 -10.43 -6.71 5.41
N ILE A 137 -10.55 -5.39 5.44
CA ILE A 137 -9.70 -4.49 6.19
C ILE A 137 -10.55 -3.37 6.82
N LYS A 138 -10.20 -3.00 8.06
CA LYS A 138 -10.71 -1.80 8.72
C LYS A 138 -9.59 -0.81 8.96
N PHE A 139 -9.93 0.47 8.95
CA PHE A 139 -9.05 1.55 9.37
C PHE A 139 -9.68 2.43 10.44
N ARG A 140 -8.84 2.97 11.32
CA ARG A 140 -9.18 4.09 12.19
C ARG A 140 -8.80 5.40 11.54
N CYS A 141 -9.67 6.38 11.70
CA CYS A 141 -9.42 7.76 11.36
C CYS A 141 -8.91 8.52 12.59
N SER A 142 -8.02 9.49 12.39
CA SER A 142 -7.58 10.40 13.45
C SER A 142 -8.74 11.25 14.01
N ASN A 143 -9.80 11.41 13.22
CA ASN A 143 -11.05 12.06 13.62
C ASN A 143 -12.22 11.41 12.87
N GLY A 144 -13.23 10.93 13.59
CA GLY A 144 -14.42 10.31 13.01
C GLY A 144 -14.46 8.79 13.19
N PRO A 145 -15.40 8.12 12.49
CA PRO A 145 -15.65 6.70 12.68
C PRO A 145 -14.53 5.83 12.07
N GLU A 146 -14.53 4.57 12.48
CA GLU A 146 -13.80 3.51 11.79
C GLU A 146 -14.40 3.29 10.38
N LEU A 147 -13.55 2.97 9.42
CA LEU A 147 -13.95 2.65 8.06
C LEU A 147 -13.76 1.15 7.84
N GLU A 148 -14.76 0.50 7.25
CA GLU A 148 -14.75 -0.92 6.92
C GLU A 148 -14.78 -1.12 5.42
N GLY A 149 -13.75 -1.78 4.88
CA GLY A 149 -13.60 -2.02 3.45
C GLY A 149 -14.76 -2.80 2.86
N SER A 150 -14.91 -2.71 1.55
CA SER A 150 -15.88 -3.50 0.77
C SER A 150 -15.31 -4.88 0.44
N GLY A 151 -14.76 -5.56 1.44
CA GLY A 151 -14.27 -6.93 1.39
C GLY A 151 -15.35 -7.98 1.62
N LEU A 152 -14.93 -9.23 1.80
CA LEU A 152 -15.80 -10.35 2.15
C LEU A 152 -16.16 -10.37 3.64
N ASP A 153 -17.33 -10.95 3.93
CA ASP A 153 -17.85 -11.06 5.29
C ASP A 153 -17.50 -12.37 6.01
N TRP A 154 -16.51 -13.11 5.50
CA TRP A 154 -16.08 -14.37 6.10
C TRP A 154 -14.88 -14.20 7.04
N GLY A 155 -14.81 -15.03 8.07
CA GLY A 155 -13.74 -14.99 9.07
C GLY A 155 -13.92 -13.91 10.14
N GLY A 156 -12.87 -13.67 10.92
CA GLY A 156 -12.88 -12.75 12.07
C GLY A 156 -11.85 -11.62 11.93
N TYR A 157 -12.16 -10.46 12.51
CA TYR A 157 -11.19 -9.38 12.66
C TYR A 157 -10.16 -9.75 13.72
N GLY A 158 -8.88 -9.53 13.40
CA GLY A 158 -7.77 -9.63 14.33
C GLY A 158 -7.72 -8.45 15.31
N GLN A 159 -6.56 -8.29 15.96
CA GLN A 159 -6.30 -7.11 16.77
C GLN A 159 -5.95 -5.91 15.89
N TRP A 160 -6.25 -4.72 16.38
CA TRP A 160 -5.76 -3.48 15.80
C TRP A 160 -4.23 -3.41 15.85
N SER A 161 -3.64 -2.87 14.79
CA SER A 161 -2.26 -2.39 14.82
C SER A 161 -2.12 -1.21 15.78
N GLN A 162 -0.87 -0.87 16.10
CA GLN A 162 -0.55 0.38 16.80
C GLN A 162 -1.04 1.59 16.00
N ASP A 163 -1.20 2.74 16.67
CA ASP A 163 -1.56 3.99 16.01
C ASP A 163 -0.30 4.72 15.53
N CYS A 164 -0.38 5.37 14.35
CA CYS A 164 0.58 6.38 13.95
C CYS A 164 0.48 7.61 14.88
N VAL A 165 1.52 7.87 15.67
CA VAL A 165 1.61 9.05 16.55
C VAL A 165 2.16 10.26 15.76
N ASP A 166 1.69 11.47 16.08
CA ASP A 166 2.12 12.75 15.49
C ASP A 166 2.00 12.86 13.97
N GLY A 167 1.12 12.06 13.36
CA GLY A 167 0.89 12.12 11.92
C GLY A 167 -0.18 11.17 11.42
N GLY A 168 0.19 10.28 10.50
CA GLY A 168 -0.73 9.32 9.89
C GLY A 168 -0.06 8.39 8.90
N ILE A 169 -0.85 7.47 8.37
CA ILE A 169 -0.40 6.53 7.34
C ILE A 169 -0.03 7.30 6.07
N CYS A 170 1.13 6.97 5.51
CA CYS A 170 1.73 7.63 4.35
C CYS A 170 2.31 6.65 3.33
N GLY A 171 2.18 5.35 3.54
CA GLY A 171 2.66 4.35 2.62
C GLY A 171 2.09 2.98 2.92
N ILE A 172 2.23 2.08 1.95
CA ILE A 172 1.68 0.74 1.95
C ILE A 172 2.69 -0.22 1.36
N ASP A 173 2.75 -1.43 1.91
CA ASP A 173 3.44 -2.58 1.33
C ASP A 173 2.53 -3.80 1.47
N THR A 174 2.30 -4.53 0.38
CA THR A 174 1.42 -5.69 0.35
C THR A 174 2.24 -6.96 0.21
N LYS A 175 1.73 -8.05 0.80
CA LYS A 175 2.32 -9.37 0.71
C LYS A 175 1.37 -10.29 -0.03
N MET A 176 1.88 -10.93 -1.07
CA MET A 176 1.11 -11.86 -1.89
C MET A 176 2.03 -12.91 -2.49
N GLU A 177 1.44 -14.06 -2.81
CA GLU A 177 2.13 -15.10 -3.57
C GLU A 177 2.16 -14.77 -5.07
N ASP A 178 3.19 -15.26 -5.73
CA ASP A 178 3.27 -15.21 -7.19
C ASP A 178 2.38 -16.31 -7.77
N ARG A 179 1.88 -16.12 -9.00
CA ARG A 179 1.12 -17.14 -9.73
C ARG A 179 1.90 -18.46 -9.82
N GLN A 180 1.49 -19.50 -9.09
CA GLN A 180 2.04 -20.86 -9.17
C GLN A 180 1.19 -21.80 -10.04
N GLY A 181 0.74 -21.35 -11.20
CA GLY A 181 0.07 -22.24 -12.16
C GLY A 181 -1.31 -22.73 -11.70
N LYS A 182 -1.46 -24.02 -11.38
CA LYS A 182 -2.78 -24.65 -11.11
C LYS A 182 -3.10 -24.65 -9.61
N GLY A 183 -3.38 -23.47 -9.05
CA GLY A 183 -3.83 -23.26 -7.67
C GLY A 183 -4.31 -21.81 -7.45
N ASP A 184 -4.96 -21.52 -6.32
CA ASP A 184 -5.44 -20.18 -5.93
C ASP A 184 -4.25 -19.28 -5.50
N ASP A 185 -3.37 -18.98 -6.44
CA ASP A 185 -2.03 -18.46 -6.15
C ASP A 185 -1.94 -16.92 -6.12
N THR A 186 -3.04 -16.19 -5.91
CA THR A 186 -3.10 -14.75 -6.22
C THR A 186 -3.82 -13.85 -5.22
N ALA A 187 -3.98 -14.28 -3.97
CA ALA A 187 -4.65 -13.47 -2.94
C ALA A 187 -3.69 -12.53 -2.18
N LEU A 188 -4.26 -11.48 -1.58
CA LEU A 188 -3.57 -10.67 -0.59
C LEU A 188 -3.45 -11.49 0.71
N ASN A 189 -2.21 -11.76 1.11
CA ASN A 189 -1.89 -12.57 2.29
C ASN A 189 -1.62 -11.70 3.52
N ASP A 190 -1.04 -10.51 3.33
CA ASP A 190 -0.81 -9.55 4.40
C ASP A 190 -0.66 -8.13 3.83
N VAL A 191 -0.79 -7.12 4.70
CA VAL A 191 -0.48 -5.73 4.37
C VAL A 191 0.10 -5.05 5.60
N ARG A 192 1.10 -4.21 5.35
CA ARG A 192 1.69 -3.33 6.35
C ARG A 192 1.69 -1.90 5.83
N PHE A 193 1.63 -0.96 6.76
CA PHE A 193 1.57 0.46 6.44
C PHE A 193 2.74 1.21 7.04
N ILE A 194 3.03 2.38 6.50
CA ILE A 194 4.13 3.24 6.96
C ILE A 194 3.54 4.47 7.63
N CYS A 195 3.99 4.78 8.84
CA CYS A 195 3.66 6.01 9.54
C CYS A 195 4.65 7.12 9.20
N CYS A 196 4.14 8.33 8.95
CA CYS A 196 4.94 9.53 8.83
C CYS A 196 4.50 10.59 9.84
N ALA A 197 5.42 11.43 10.28
CA ALA A 197 5.11 12.60 11.10
C ALA A 197 4.55 13.75 10.25
N ARG A 198 3.59 14.52 10.80
CA ARG A 198 3.08 15.78 10.21
C ARG A 198 4.14 16.86 10.20
N VAL A 199 4.92 16.96 11.26
CA VAL A 199 6.04 17.90 11.37
C VAL A 199 7.32 17.12 11.14
N GLN A 200 7.95 17.32 9.99
CA GLN A 200 9.34 16.91 9.80
C GLN A 200 10.17 17.74 10.79
N LYS A 201 10.65 17.15 11.89
CA LYS A 201 11.64 17.83 12.75
C LYS A 201 12.89 18.01 11.91
N VAL A 202 13.06 19.19 11.31
CA VAL A 202 14.33 19.59 10.71
C VAL A 202 15.32 19.72 11.86
N ILE A 203 16.05 18.65 12.17
CA ILE A 203 17.27 18.77 12.96
C ILE A 203 18.26 19.47 12.03
N LYS A 204 18.28 20.81 12.08
CA LYS A 204 19.39 21.57 11.51
C LYS A 204 20.63 21.15 12.30
N LEU A 205 21.42 20.22 11.74
CA LEU A 205 22.80 20.03 12.17
C LEU A 205 23.48 21.39 11.99
N LYS A 206 23.69 22.10 13.10
CA LYS A 206 24.52 23.30 13.10
C LYS A 206 25.89 22.86 12.58
N PRO A 207 26.45 23.47 11.52
CA PRO A 207 27.84 23.20 11.17
C PRO A 207 28.69 23.57 12.38
N GLY A 208 29.40 22.58 12.90
CA GLY A 208 30.38 22.78 13.95
C GLY A 208 31.41 23.80 13.45
N LYS A 209 31.65 24.84 14.24
CA LYS A 209 32.83 25.67 14.06
C LYS A 209 34.05 24.79 14.35
N SER A 210 34.86 24.55 13.34
CA SER A 210 36.29 24.22 13.46
C SER A 210 37.08 25.35 12.86
#